data_AF-A0A0G0GWG5-F1
#
_entry.id   AF-A0A0G0GWG5-F1
#
_cell.length_a   1.000
_cell.length_b   1.000
_cell.length_c   1.000
_cell.angle_alpha   90.00
_cell.angle_beta   90.00
_cell.angle_gamma   90.00
#
_symmetry.space_group_name_H-M   'P 1'
#
loop_
_entity.id
_entity.type
_entity.pdbx_description
1 polymer ?
#
loop_
_entity_poly.entity_id
_entity_poly.type
_entity_poly.pdbx_seq_one_letter_code
_entity_poly.pdbx_strand_id
1 'polypeptide(L)' 'MEKLYTFKKCLKNNWWLYAIAVFKFWVSANDMRAEGMSNWEIFLVGLIGFGGITLVIFIYWYIRYGRK' A
#
# COMPACT_ATOMS: atom_id res chain seq x y z
N MET A 1 27.31 11.76 11.26
CA MET A 1 26.67 10.87 10.26
C MET A 1 25.18 10.78 10.57
N GLU A 2 24.37 11.68 9.99
CA GLU A 2 22.92 11.51 9.99
C GLU A 2 22.62 10.16 9.32
N LYS A 3 22.01 9.21 10.06
CA LYS A 3 21.64 7.91 9.49
C LYS A 3 20.71 8.19 8.32
N LEU A 4 21.17 7.95 7.09
CA LEU A 4 20.37 8.03 5.86
C LEU A 4 19.03 7.32 6.13
N TYR A 5 17.95 8.09 6.25
CA TYR A 5 16.63 7.51 6.46
C TYR A 5 16.17 6.97 5.11
N THR A 6 16.54 5.72 4.82
CA THR A 6 16.26 5.10 3.52
C THR A 6 14.77 4.80 3.35
N PHE A 7 14.31 4.78 2.10
CA PHE A 7 12.95 4.40 1.76
C PHE A 7 12.57 3.03 2.34
N LYS A 8 13.50 2.06 2.34
CA LYS A 8 13.33 0.75 2.98
C LYS A 8 12.97 0.86 4.47
N LYS A 9 13.60 1.77 5.20
CA LYS A 9 13.29 2.02 6.61
C LYS A 9 11.93 2.69 6.79
N CYS A 10 11.56 3.59 5.87
CA CYS A 10 10.22 4.19 5.83
C CYS A 10 9.14 3.14 5.61
N LEU A 11 9.30 2.26 4.63
CA LEU A 11 8.41 1.13 4.37
C LEU A 11 8.29 0.21 5.60
N LYS A 12 9.42 -0.14 6.22
CA LYS A 12 9.42 -0.99 7.41
C LYS A 12 8.70 -0.35 8.60
N ASN A 13 8.74 0.97 8.76
CA ASN A 13 7.99 1.64 9.83
C ASN A 13 6.50 1.77 9.50
N ASN A 14 6.14 1.86 8.22
CA ASN A 14 4.77 2.04 7.74
C ASN A 14 4.12 0.72 7.27
N TRP A 15 4.71 -0.43 7.65
CA TRP A 15 4.24 -1.76 7.22
C TRP A 15 2.77 -2.03 7.61
N TRP A 16 2.32 -1.44 8.71
CA TRP A 16 0.95 -1.57 9.22
C TRP A 16 -0.09 -1.03 8.23
N LEU A 17 0.25 -0.08 7.34
CA LEU A 17 -0.64 0.39 6.27
C LEU A 17 -1.01 -0.75 5.31
N TYR A 18 -0.06 -1.65 5.02
CA TYR A 18 -0.33 -2.83 4.20
C TYR A 18 -1.24 -3.82 4.93
N ALA A 19 -1.08 -3.99 6.25
CA ALA A 19 -1.96 -4.84 7.04
C ALA A 19 -3.42 -4.33 7.04
N ILE A 20 -3.61 -3.01 7.20
CA ILE A 20 -4.95 -2.38 7.09
C ILE A 20 -5.53 -2.57 5.69
N ALA A 21 -4.70 -2.41 4.66
CA ALA A 21 -5.14 -2.59 3.28
C ALA A 21 -5.54 -4.03 2.98
N VAL A 22 -4.80 -5.02 3.48
CA VAL A 22 -5.18 -6.44 3.40
C VAL A 22 -6.53 -6.67 4.07
N PHE A 23 -6.75 -6.14 5.28
CA PHE A 23 -8.02 -6.30 5.98
C PHE A 23 -9.19 -5.67 5.21
N LYS A 24 -9.02 -4.41 4.75
CA LYS A 24 -10.05 -3.74 3.94
C LYS A 24 -10.33 -4.45 2.63
N PHE A 25 -9.27 -4.91 1.96
CA PHE A 25 -9.40 -5.66 0.72
C PHE A 25 -10.10 -7.00 0.95
N TRP A 26 -9.80 -7.71 2.04
CA TRP A 26 -10.48 -8.96 2.38
C TRP A 26 -11.98 -8.78 2.56
N VAL A 27 -12.40 -7.74 3.28
CA VAL A 27 -13.82 -7.40 3.46
C VAL A 27 -14.44 -7.07 2.11
N SER A 28 -13.84 -6.14 1.38
CA SER A 28 -14.36 -5.66 0.09
C SER A 28 -14.36 -6.74 -1.00
N ALA A 29 -13.44 -7.70 -0.96
CA ALA A 29 -13.36 -8.79 -1.93
C ALA A 29 -14.54 -9.74 -1.83
N ASN A 30 -15.13 -9.92 -0.64
CA ASN A 30 -16.34 -10.73 -0.49
C ASN A 30 -17.55 -10.02 -1.11
N ASP A 31 -17.66 -8.71 -0.92
CA ASP A 31 -18.71 -7.89 -1.54
C ASP A 31 -18.55 -7.87 -3.07
N MET A 32 -17.33 -7.67 -3.58
CA MET A 32 -17.02 -7.71 -5.01
C MET A 32 -17.35 -9.06 -5.67
N ARG A 33 -17.11 -10.18 -4.95
CA ARG A 33 -17.53 -11.51 -5.43
C ARG A 33 -19.04 -11.65 -5.49
N ALA A 34 -19.77 -11.09 -4.53
CA ALA A 34 -21.23 -11.10 -4.52
C ALA A 34 -21.81 -10.23 -5.66
N GLU A 35 -21.12 -9.16 -6.04
CA GLU A 35 -21.43 -8.32 -7.22
C GLU A 35 -21.10 -8.99 -8.56
N GLY A 36 -20.52 -10.20 -8.54
CA GLY A 36 -20.23 -10.98 -9.75
C GLY A 36 -18.88 -10.65 -10.40
N MET A 37 -17.99 -9.89 -9.75
CA MET A 37 -16.63 -9.69 -10.25
C MET A 37 -15.86 -11.00 -10.32
N SER A 38 -15.10 -11.16 -11.39
CA SER A 38 -14.17 -12.26 -11.54
C SER A 38 -12.98 -12.14 -10.58
N ASN A 39 -12.35 -13.27 -10.25
CA ASN A 39 -11.14 -13.28 -9.43
C ASN A 39 -10.01 -12.42 -10.02
N TRP A 40 -9.99 -12.25 -11.35
CA TRP A 40 -8.99 -11.42 -12.04
C TRP A 40 -9.21 -9.93 -11.78
N GLU A 41 -10.46 -9.46 -11.85
CA GLU A 41 -10.80 -8.07 -11.57
C GLU A 41 -10.53 -7.72 -10.10
N ILE A 42 -10.88 -8.62 -9.19
CA ILE A 42 -10.62 -8.46 -7.75
C ILE A 42 -9.10 -8.39 -7.50
N PHE A 43 -8.31 -9.24 -8.16
CA PHE A 43 -6.85 -9.19 -8.07
C PHE A 43 -6.28 -7.86 -8.57
N LEU A 44 -6.76 -7.34 -9.70
CA LEU A 44 -6.34 -6.04 -10.25
C LEU A 44 -6.65 -4.89 -9.28
N VAL A 45 -7.85 -4.88 -8.68
CA VAL A 45 -8.22 -3.86 -7.68
C VAL A 45 -7.28 -3.92 -6.47
N GLY A 46 -6.97 -5.13 -5.99
CA GLY A 46 -6.00 -5.33 -4.92
C GLY A 46 -4.62 -4.78 -5.29
N LEU A 47 -4.11 -5.14 -6.48
CA LEU A 47 -2.80 -4.70 -6.97
C LEU A 47 -2.71 -3.17 -7.05
N ILE A 48 -3.73 -2.50 -7.59
CA ILE A 48 -3.81 -1.05 -7.68
C ILE A 48 -3.84 -0.42 -6.28
N GLY A 49 -4.64 -0.99 -5.36
CA GLY A 49 -4.71 -0.52 -3.97
C GLY A 49 -3.35 -0.59 -3.25
N PHE A 50 -2.65 -1.72 -3.35
CA PHE A 50 -1.32 -1.90 -2.75
C PHE A 50 -0.25 -1.01 -3.42
N GLY A 51 -0.32 -0.86 -4.75
CA GLY A 51 0.53 0.07 -5.50
C GLY A 51 0.35 1.52 -5.07
N GLY A 52 -0.90 1.95 -4.88
CA GLY A 52 -1.24 3.29 -4.39
C GLY A 52 -0.67 3.57 -2.99
N ILE A 53 -0.74 2.60 -2.07
CA ILE A 53 -0.16 2.74 -0.73
C ILE A 53 1.36 2.88 -0.79
N THR A 54 2.00 2.07 -1.62
CA THR A 54 3.46 2.14 -1.84
C THR A 54 3.86 3.53 -2.35
N LEU A 55 3.10 4.08 -3.28
CA LEU A 55 3.32 5.41 -3.84
C LEU A 55 3.14 6.52 -2.79
N VAL A 56 2.10 6.45 -1.94
CA VAL A 56 1.87 7.42 -0.86
C VAL A 56 3.03 7.41 0.14
N ILE A 57 3.49 6.22 0.55
CA ILE A 57 4.66 6.09 1.44
C ILE A 57 5.92 6.66 0.78
N PHE A 58 6.10 6.42 -0.52
CA PHE A 58 7.21 6.96 -1.28
C PHE A 58 7.18 8.49 -1.36
N ILE A 59 6.03 9.08 -1.68
CA ILE A 59 5.86 10.54 -1.74
C ILE A 59 6.15 11.17 -0.36
N TYR A 60 5.60 10.60 0.71
CA TYR A 60 5.88 11.06 2.07
C TYR A 60 7.38 11.03 2.39
N TRP A 61 8.03 9.90 2.07
CA TRP A 61 9.47 9.74 2.28
C TRP A 61 10.28 10.76 1.48
N TYR A 62 9.96 10.92 0.19
CA TYR A 62 10.66 11.83 -0.72
C TYR A 62 10.55 13.29 -0.25
N ILE A 63 9.34 13.75 0.12
CA ILE A 63 9.11 15.12 0.59
C ILE A 63 9.88 15.40 1.89
N ARG A 64 9.93 14.44 2.81
CA ARG A 64 10.48 14.61 4.17
C ARG A 64 11.99 14.37 4.26
N TYR A 65 12.50 13.41 3.50
CA TYR A 65 13.87 12.90 3.64
C TYR A 65 14.66 12.93 2.32
N GLY A 66 13.98 12.88 1.16
CA GLY A 66 14.63 12.86 -0.16
C GLY A 66 15.00 14.25 -0.70
N ARG A 67 14.50 15.34 -0.09
CA ARG A 67 14.83 16.73 -0.47
C ARG A 67 16.04 17.32 0.29
N LYS A 68 16.82 16.48 0.98
CA LYS A 68 18.04 16.90 1.70
C LYS A 68 19.28 16.35 1.04
#